data_AF-A0A1W2CYG5-F1
#
_entry.id   AF-A0A1W2CYG5-F1
#
_cell.length_a   1.000
_cell.length_b   1.000
_cell.length_c   1.000
_cell.angle_alpha   90.00
_cell.angle_beta   90.00
_cell.angle_gamma   90.00
#
_symmetry.space_group_name_H-M   'P 1'
#
loop_
_entity.id
_entity.type
_entity.pdbx_description
1 polymer ?
#
loop_
_entity_poly.entity_id
_entity_poly.type
_entity_poly.pdbx_seq_one_letter_code
_entity_poly.pdbx_strand_id
1 'polypeptide(L)'
;MKKILLLYVFLMTLFACNKKEVQPPNFNVSIDQGKTTFKVDEQINFNFAGNPNYITFYSGEDGRMYEFRDRITSGARSDIGVPLQNMTTQLLTYPYSYAKAGTYRATFVVSNTNVYRSISDVKEIVLTIVP
;
A
#
# COMPACT_ATOMS: atom_id res chain seq x y z
N MET A 1 5.14 -54.03 25.24
CA MET A 1 4.45 -53.64 23.98
C MET A 1 3.41 -52.53 24.17
N LYS A 2 2.69 -52.42 25.29
CA LYS A 2 1.75 -51.31 25.56
C LYS A 2 2.39 -49.92 25.77
N LYS A 3 3.65 -49.85 26.21
CA LYS A 3 4.37 -48.58 26.47
C LYS A 3 4.81 -47.83 25.20
N ILE A 4 5.01 -48.54 24.08
CA ILE A 4 5.38 -47.94 22.78
C ILE A 4 4.16 -47.33 22.08
N LEU A 5 2.96 -47.87 22.32
CA LEU A 5 1.70 -47.32 21.81
C LEU A 5 1.40 -45.92 22.40
N LEU A 6 1.76 -45.69 23.66
CA LEU A 6 1.59 -44.39 24.35
C LEU A 6 2.47 -43.27 23.77
N LEU A 7 3.64 -43.61 23.20
CA LEU A 7 4.55 -42.64 22.59
C LEU A 7 4.03 -42.11 21.25
N TYR A 8 3.31 -42.94 20.49
CA TYR A 8 2.70 -42.55 19.20
C TYR A 8 1.48 -41.65 19.35
N VAL A 9 0.70 -41.81 20.43
CA VAL A 9 -0.45 -40.95 20.73
C VAL A 9 -0.03 -39.54 21.16
N PHE A 10 1.12 -39.42 21.83
CA PHE A 10 1.65 -38.12 22.25
C PHE A 10 2.17 -37.27 21.06
N LEU A 11 2.69 -37.92 20.01
CA LEU A 11 3.27 -37.25 18.84
C LEU A 11 2.25 -36.57 17.92
N MET A 12 0.95 -36.88 18.03
CA MET A 12 -0.11 -36.28 17.19
C MET A 12 -0.66 -34.94 17.70
N THR A 13 -0.22 -34.44 18.87
CA THR A 13 -0.85 -33.27 19.52
C THR A 13 -0.28 -31.90 19.13
N LEU A 14 0.65 -31.80 18.17
CA LEU A 14 1.35 -30.54 17.84
C LEU A 14 0.80 -29.71 16.66
N PHE A 15 -0.35 -30.06 16.06
CA PHE A 15 -0.93 -29.30 14.94
C PHE A 15 -2.15 -28.47 15.34
N ALA A 16 -1.96 -27.42 16.15
CA ALA A 16 -3.01 -26.43 16.38
C ALA A 16 -2.46 -25.00 16.23
N CYS A 17 -2.09 -24.64 15.01
CA CYS A 17 -1.92 -23.24 14.63
C CYS A 17 -2.78 -22.95 13.41
N ASN A 18 -4.09 -22.74 13.62
CA ASN A 18 -5.00 -22.26 12.59
C ASN A 18 -4.75 -20.76 12.35
N LYS A 19 -3.61 -20.43 11.72
CA LYS A 19 -3.33 -19.06 11.28
C LYS A 19 -4.33 -18.74 10.18
N LYS A 20 -5.22 -17.77 10.41
CA LYS A 20 -6.04 -17.23 9.32
C LYS A 20 -5.11 -16.59 8.30
N GLU A 21 -5.18 -17.03 7.05
CA GLU A 21 -4.42 -16.43 5.97
C GLU A 21 -4.91 -15.01 5.70
N VAL A 22 -3.96 -14.11 5.47
CA VAL A 22 -4.26 -12.75 5.02
C VAL A 22 -4.44 -12.79 3.52
N GLN A 23 -5.53 -12.21 3.02
CA GLN A 23 -5.76 -12.06 1.59
C GLN A 23 -5.04 -10.79 1.09
N PRO A 24 -4.47 -10.80 -0.13
CA PRO A 24 -3.95 -9.60 -0.75
C PRO A 24 -5.01 -8.48 -0.77
N PRO A 25 -4.59 -7.21 -0.62
CA PRO A 25 -5.53 -6.09 -0.70
C PRO A 25 -6.19 -6.04 -2.09
N ASN A 26 -7.52 -6.14 -2.12
CA ASN A 26 -8.28 -5.77 -3.32
C ASN A 26 -8.32 -4.24 -3.38
N PHE A 27 -7.60 -3.66 -4.33
CA PHE A 27 -7.48 -2.22 -4.49
C PHE A 27 -7.28 -1.84 -5.96
N ASN A 28 -7.98 -0.79 -6.39
CA ASN A 28 -7.75 -0.11 -7.65
C ASN A 28 -7.81 1.39 -7.45
N VAL A 29 -7.07 2.12 -8.28
CA VAL A 29 -7.06 3.58 -8.32
C VAL A 29 -7.29 4.03 -9.75
N SER A 30 -8.17 5.01 -9.94
CA SER A 30 -8.46 5.61 -11.24
C SER A 30 -8.60 7.12 -11.13
N ILE A 31 -8.49 7.79 -12.27
CA ILE A 31 -8.82 9.20 -12.43
C ILE A 31 -9.93 9.26 -13.48
N ASP A 32 -10.83 10.24 -13.35
CA ASP A 32 -11.94 10.41 -14.29
C ASP A 32 -11.44 10.47 -15.73
N GLN A 33 -12.10 9.69 -16.59
CA GLN A 33 -11.77 9.55 -18.01
C GLN A 33 -10.34 9.04 -18.29
N GLY A 34 -9.63 8.53 -17.29
CA GLY A 34 -8.24 8.06 -17.44
C GLY A 34 -7.25 9.17 -17.81
N LYS A 35 -7.60 10.43 -17.52
CA LYS A 35 -6.75 11.59 -17.82
C LYS A 35 -5.42 11.49 -17.06
N THR A 36 -4.30 11.71 -17.76
CA THR A 36 -2.94 11.67 -17.20
C THR A 36 -2.17 12.98 -17.32
N THR A 37 -2.74 14.00 -17.96
CA THR A 37 -2.11 15.31 -18.16
C THR A 37 -2.93 16.41 -17.51
N PHE A 38 -2.35 17.19 -16.60
CA PHE A 38 -3.04 18.23 -15.82
C PHE A 38 -2.23 19.53 -15.82
N LYS A 39 -2.87 20.67 -15.56
CA LYS A 39 -2.15 21.92 -15.32
C LYS A 39 -1.64 22.01 -13.90
N VAL A 40 -0.65 22.87 -13.66
CA VAL A 40 -0.24 23.26 -12.31
C VAL A 40 -1.46 23.72 -11.52
N ASP A 41 -1.53 23.29 -10.26
CA ASP A 41 -2.63 23.54 -9.32
C ASP A 41 -4.01 23.02 -9.73
N GLU A 42 -4.11 22.28 -10.85
CA GLU A 42 -5.34 21.57 -11.21
C GLU A 42 -5.57 20.41 -10.23
N GLN A 43 -6.77 20.36 -9.64
CA GLN A 43 -7.14 19.31 -8.71
C GLN A 43 -7.36 17.98 -9.46
N ILE A 44 -6.66 16.95 -9.01
CA ILE A 44 -6.76 15.57 -9.45
C ILE A 44 -7.49 14.79 -8.38
N ASN A 45 -8.61 14.16 -8.74
CA ASN A 45 -9.33 13.26 -7.85
C ASN A 45 -8.91 11.82 -8.14
N PHE A 46 -8.16 11.20 -7.23
CA PHE A 46 -7.87 9.76 -7.29
C PHE A 46 -9.02 8.99 -6.68
N ASN A 47 -9.77 8.27 -7.50
CA ASN A 47 -10.91 7.46 -7.07
C ASN A 47 -10.44 6.05 -6.73
N PHE A 48 -10.82 5.58 -5.55
CA PHE A 48 -10.41 4.28 -5.03
C PHE A 48 -11.57 3.28 -5.07
N ALA A 49 -11.25 2.05 -5.48
CA ALA A 49 -12.14 0.91 -5.39
C ALA A 49 -11.47 -0.23 -4.62
N GLY A 50 -12.29 -1.07 -3.97
CA GLY A 50 -11.82 -2.11 -3.06
C GLY A 50 -11.82 -1.66 -1.60
N ASN A 51 -11.16 -2.43 -0.74
CA ASN A 51 -11.17 -2.21 0.71
C ASN A 51 -9.86 -2.69 1.38
N PRO A 52 -8.71 -2.04 1.09
CA PRO A 52 -7.47 -2.32 1.78
C PRO A 52 -7.52 -1.81 3.24
N ASN A 53 -6.71 -2.38 4.12
CA ASN A 53 -6.60 -1.90 5.50
C ASN A 53 -5.84 -0.58 5.61
N TYR A 54 -4.76 -0.43 4.86
CA TYR A 54 -3.95 0.79 4.84
C TYR A 54 -3.72 1.26 3.42
N ILE A 55 -3.66 2.58 3.24
CA ILE A 55 -3.26 3.23 2.00
C ILE A 55 -2.21 4.29 2.37
N THR A 56 -1.04 4.22 1.73
CA THR A 56 0.01 5.24 1.82
C THR A 56 0.29 5.81 0.43
N PHE A 57 0.28 7.13 0.32
CA PHE A 57 0.48 7.83 -0.94
C PHE A 57 1.86 8.48 -1.03
N TYR A 58 2.49 8.32 -2.19
CA TYR A 58 3.74 8.97 -2.58
C TYR A 58 3.43 9.79 -3.82
N SER A 59 3.58 11.12 -3.74
CA SER A 59 3.24 12.00 -4.87
C SER A 59 4.22 11.88 -6.04
N GLY A 60 5.42 11.34 -5.81
CA GLY A 60 6.50 11.31 -6.78
C GLY A 60 7.28 12.63 -6.86
N GLU A 61 6.95 13.61 -6.03
CA GLU A 61 7.76 14.82 -5.85
C GLU A 61 9.05 14.51 -5.09
N ASP A 62 9.98 15.46 -5.09
CA ASP A 62 11.23 15.34 -4.34
C ASP A 62 10.98 15.10 -2.85
N GLY A 63 11.65 14.10 -2.28
CA GLY A 63 11.42 13.62 -0.91
C GLY A 63 10.12 12.83 -0.70
N ARG A 64 9.35 12.56 -1.77
CA ARG A 64 8.06 11.85 -1.77
C ARG A 64 7.99 10.75 -2.83
N MET A 65 9.13 10.13 -3.19
CA MET A 65 9.22 9.07 -4.19
C MET A 65 9.26 7.68 -3.54
N TYR A 66 8.37 6.78 -3.96
CA TYR A 66 8.30 5.41 -3.44
C TYR A 66 9.59 4.61 -3.64
N GLU A 67 10.35 4.89 -4.71
CA GLU A 67 11.63 4.26 -5.00
C GLU A 67 12.67 4.46 -3.89
N PHE A 68 12.60 5.59 -3.17
CA PHE A 68 13.56 5.96 -2.12
C PHE A 68 13.03 5.78 -0.69
N ARG A 69 11.92 5.07 -0.50
CA ARG A 69 11.30 4.85 0.82
C ARG A 69 12.22 4.14 1.82
N ASP A 70 13.07 3.24 1.33
CA ASP A 70 13.98 2.42 2.15
C ASP A 70 15.44 2.95 2.06
N ARG A 71 15.65 4.11 1.44
CA ARG A 71 16.99 4.64 1.18
C ARG A 71 17.61 5.19 2.47
N ILE A 72 18.51 4.40 3.06
CA ILE A 72 19.38 4.84 4.15
C ILE A 72 20.80 4.98 3.58
N THR A 73 21.17 6.19 3.19
CA THR A 73 22.58 6.53 2.90
C THR A 73 23.04 7.55 3.93
N SER A 74 24.34 7.54 4.27
CA SER A 74 24.93 8.47 5.23
C SER A 74 24.62 9.92 4.84
N GLY A 75 23.66 10.54 5.52
CA GLY A 75 23.23 11.92 5.28
C GLY A 75 21.97 12.12 4.43
N ALA A 76 21.39 11.09 3.81
CA ALA A 76 20.11 11.22 3.09
C ALA A 76 18.93 10.72 3.92
N ARG A 77 17.78 11.39 3.78
CA ARG A 77 16.51 10.92 4.34
C ARG A 77 15.83 9.97 3.36
N SER A 78 15.21 8.92 3.90
CA SER A 78 14.17 8.15 3.23
C SER A 78 13.01 9.07 2.86
N ASP A 79 12.43 8.83 1.70
CA ASP A 79 11.26 9.59 1.24
C ASP A 79 10.02 9.17 2.03
N ILE A 80 9.13 10.14 2.29
CA ILE A 80 8.03 9.98 3.25
C ILE A 80 6.70 9.83 2.50
N GLY A 81 6.02 8.71 2.69
CA GLY A 81 4.63 8.55 2.25
C GLY A 81 3.64 9.28 3.16
N VAL A 82 2.51 9.72 2.61
CA VAL A 82 1.38 10.26 3.38
C VAL A 82 0.41 9.12 3.69
N PRO A 83 0.17 8.77 4.97
CA PRO A 83 -0.84 7.80 5.31
C PRO A 83 -2.23 8.40 5.06
N LEU A 84 -3.00 7.78 4.15
CA LEU A 84 -4.32 8.25 3.76
C LEU A 84 -5.45 7.53 4.48
N GLN A 85 -5.25 6.24 4.81
CA GLN A 85 -6.28 5.38 5.38
C GLN A 85 -5.70 4.42 6.40
N ASN A 86 -6.50 4.12 7.43
CA ASN A 86 -6.30 3.04 8.38
C ASN A 86 -7.49 2.05 8.37
N MET A 87 -7.42 1.01 9.20
CA MET A 87 -8.40 -0.10 9.24
C MET A 87 -9.85 0.28 9.56
N THR A 88 -10.11 1.49 10.07
CA THR A 88 -11.42 1.86 10.62
C THR A 88 -12.29 2.67 9.66
N THR A 89 -11.69 3.24 8.62
CA THR A 89 -12.38 4.15 7.69
C THR A 89 -12.09 3.74 6.25
N GLN A 90 -13.09 3.81 5.38
CA GLN A 90 -12.87 3.62 3.94
C GLN A 90 -12.77 4.99 3.27
N LEU A 91 -11.63 5.26 2.63
CA LEU A 91 -11.40 6.42 1.79
C LEU A 91 -11.76 6.05 0.34
N LEU A 92 -12.69 6.80 -0.24
CA LEU A 92 -13.20 6.54 -1.60
C LEU A 92 -12.56 7.45 -2.66
N THR A 93 -12.13 8.65 -2.26
CA THR A 93 -11.47 9.58 -3.17
C THR A 93 -10.41 10.37 -2.43
N TYR A 94 -9.34 10.74 -3.12
CA TYR A 94 -8.27 11.58 -2.58
C TYR A 94 -7.96 12.72 -3.56
N PRO A 95 -8.32 13.98 -3.23
CA PRO A 95 -7.95 15.13 -4.04
C PRO A 95 -6.48 15.49 -3.81
N TYR A 96 -5.75 15.79 -4.90
CA TYR A 96 -4.37 16.27 -4.86
C TYR A 96 -4.10 17.25 -6.00
N SER A 97 -3.16 18.18 -5.82
CA SER A 97 -2.72 19.10 -6.87
C SER A 97 -1.20 19.23 -6.83
N TYR A 98 -0.58 19.36 -8.00
CA TYR A 98 0.86 19.55 -8.14
C TYR A 98 1.18 21.02 -8.39
N ALA A 99 2.04 21.60 -7.56
CA ALA A 99 2.42 23.01 -7.65
C ALA A 99 3.51 23.30 -8.69
N LYS A 100 4.12 22.27 -9.28
CA LYS A 100 5.21 22.39 -10.26
C LYS A 100 4.93 21.52 -11.47
N ALA A 101 5.28 22.04 -12.64
CA ALA A 101 5.26 21.27 -13.88
C ALA A 101 6.34 20.17 -13.83
N GLY A 102 6.03 19.01 -14.41
CA GLY A 102 6.91 17.84 -14.39
C GLY A 102 6.17 16.54 -14.63
N THR A 103 6.92 15.44 -14.72
CA THR A 103 6.35 14.10 -14.77
C THR A 103 6.49 13.46 -13.40
N TYR A 104 5.37 13.03 -12.83
CA TYR A 104 5.32 12.42 -11.50
C TYR A 104 4.79 11.00 -11.57
N ARG A 105 5.32 10.14 -10.69
CA ARG A 105 4.83 8.79 -10.48
C ARG A 105 4.05 8.77 -9.16
N ALA A 106 2.75 8.96 -9.25
CA ALA A 106 1.85 8.86 -8.13
C ALA A 106 1.72 7.39 -7.71
N THR A 107 2.24 7.04 -6.53
CA THR A 107 2.30 5.65 -6.06
C THR A 107 1.43 5.47 -4.81
N PHE A 108 0.53 4.49 -4.87
CA PHE A 108 -0.33 4.08 -3.77
C PHE A 108 0.12 2.71 -3.28
N VAL A 109 0.65 2.67 -2.05
CA VAL A 109 1.03 1.44 -1.37
C VAL A 109 -0.12 1.04 -0.47
N VAL A 110 -0.69 -0.12 -0.73
CA VAL A 110 -1.81 -0.64 0.05
C VAL A 110 -1.42 -1.91 0.75
N SER A 111 -2.01 -2.16 1.93
CA SER A 111 -1.78 -3.42 2.62
C SER A 111 -3.00 -3.91 3.37
N ASN A 112 -3.06 -5.23 3.52
CA ASN A 112 -3.91 -5.92 4.47
C ASN A 112 -3.03 -6.57 5.53
N THR A 113 -3.45 -6.54 6.79
CA THR A 113 -2.68 -7.16 7.87
C THR A 113 -3.57 -7.88 8.86
N ASN A 114 -3.04 -8.93 9.47
CA ASN A 114 -3.55 -9.51 10.70
C ASN A 114 -2.41 -9.65 11.71
N VAL A 115 -2.68 -10.29 12.84
CA VAL A 115 -1.69 -10.51 13.92
C VAL A 115 -0.48 -11.38 13.51
N TYR A 116 -0.53 -12.04 12.34
CA TYR A 116 0.48 -12.99 11.89
C TYR A 116 1.25 -12.54 10.64
N ARG A 117 0.65 -11.70 9.78
CA ARG A 117 1.23 -11.31 8.49
C ARG A 117 0.66 -9.98 8.01
N SER A 118 1.46 -9.26 7.23
CA SER A 118 1.01 -8.16 6.36
C SER A 118 1.30 -8.53 4.90
N ILE A 119 0.36 -8.25 4.00
CA ILE A 119 0.51 -8.41 2.55
C ILE A 119 0.24 -7.05 1.92
N SER A 120 1.11 -6.65 0.99
CA SER A 120 1.05 -5.33 0.34
C SER A 120 0.92 -5.47 -1.17
N ASP A 121 0.33 -4.47 -1.80
CA ASP A 121 0.30 -4.27 -3.25
C ASP A 121 0.61 -2.80 -3.55
N VAL A 122 1.10 -2.52 -4.76
CA VAL A 122 1.50 -1.18 -5.20
C VAL A 122 0.78 -0.85 -6.50
N LYS A 123 0.12 0.31 -6.54
CA LYS A 123 -0.47 0.86 -7.76
C LYS A 123 0.18 2.18 -8.10
N GLU A 124 0.48 2.37 -9.38
CA GLU A 124 1.17 3.56 -9.87
C GLU A 124 0.40 4.19 -11.02
N ILE A 125 0.35 5.51 -11.04
CA ILE A 125 -0.14 6.31 -12.17
C ILE A 125 0.95 7.31 -12.53
N VAL A 126 1.32 7.33 -13.81
CA VAL A 126 2.25 8.36 -14.33
C VAL A 126 1.43 9.56 -14.78
N LEU A 127 1.78 10.72 -14.25
CA LEU A 127 1.12 11.99 -14.49
C LEU A 127 2.08 12.97 -15.14
N THR A 128 1.57 13.78 -16.07
CA THR A 128 2.29 14.89 -16.69
C THR A 128 1.63 16.20 -16.29
N ILE A 129 2.36 17.06 -15.59
CA ILE A 129 1.89 18.36 -15.14
C ILE A 129 2.51 19.42 -16.05
N VAL A 130 1.65 20.16 -16.74
CA VAL A 130 2.05 21.24 -17.63
C VAL A 130 1.83 22.60 -16.94
N PRO A 131 2.56 23.65 -17.33
CA PRO A 131 2.34 25.00 -16.82
C PRO A 131 0.90 25.50 -17.02
#